data_AF-A0A7J3DBI6-F1
#
_entry.id   AF-A0A7J3DBI6-F1
#
_cell.length_a   1.000
_cell.length_b   1.000
_cell.length_c   1.000
_cell.angle_alpha   90.00
_cell.angle_beta   90.00
_cell.angle_gamma   90.00
#
_symmetry.space_group_name_H-M   'P 1'
#
loop_
_entity.id
_entity.type
_entity.pdbx_description
1 polymer ?
#
loop_
_entity_poly.entity_id
_entity_poly.type
_entity_poly.pdbx_seq_one_letter_code
_entity_poly.pdbx_strand_id
1 'polypeptide(L)' 'APVGTVDMPPEQIADNIEAILKRISSKLERGMMNIGSVYVKTTMGPSERVK' A
#
# COMPACT_ATOMS: atom_id res chain seq x y z
N ALA A 1 -3.64 2.05 -6.27
CA ALA A 1 -2.67 2.48 -7.30
C ALA A 1 -1.73 1.33 -7.58
N PRO A 2 -1.22 1.15 -8.81
CA PRO A 2 -0.14 0.18 -9.05
C PRO A 2 1.08 0.60 -8.22
N VAL A 3 1.66 -0.36 -7.49
CA VAL A 3 2.79 -0.13 -6.57
C VAL A 3 4.11 -0.71 -7.10
N GLY A 4 4.06 -1.42 -8.23
CA GLY A 4 5.22 -2.02 -8.88
C GLY A 4 4.80 -3.09 -9.90
N THR A 5 5.80 -3.80 -10.42
CA THR A 5 5.66 -4.97 -11.29
C THR A 5 6.34 -6.19 -10.66
N VAL A 6 6.11 -7.38 -11.22
CA VAL A 6 6.67 -8.65 -10.70
C VAL A 6 8.20 -8.66 -10.74
N ASP A 7 8.80 -7.91 -11.68
CA ASP A 7 10.25 -7.85 -11.85
C ASP A 7 10.94 -6.93 -10.83
N MET A 8 10.18 -6.18 -10.02
CA MET A 8 10.74 -5.30 -9.00
C MET A 8 11.08 -6.05 -7.72
N PRO A 9 12.17 -5.68 -7.02
CA PRO A 9 12.48 -6.21 -5.70
C PRO A 9 11.36 -5.92 -4.70
N PRO A 10 11.05 -6.86 -3.79
CA PRO A 10 10.01 -6.68 -2.76
C PRO A 10 10.21 -5.43 -1.90
N GLU A 11 11.47 -5.08 -1.62
CA GLU A 11 11.83 -3.91 -0.81
C GLU A 11 11.36 -2.62 -1.46
N GLN A 12 11.56 -2.48 -2.78
CA GLN A 12 11.11 -1.29 -3.52
C GLN A 12 9.59 -1.20 -3.59
N ILE A 13 8.90 -2.34 -3.67
CA ILE A 13 7.44 -2.39 -3.65
C ILE A 13 6.92 -1.93 -2.27
N ALA A 14 7.59 -2.34 -1.19
CA ALA A 14 7.24 -1.90 0.17
C ALA A 14 7.40 -0.38 0.33
N ASP A 15 8.51 0.18 -0.16
CA ASP A 15 8.76 1.63 -0.13
C ASP A 15 7.68 2.42 -0.88
N ASN A 16 7.26 1.92 -2.06
CA ASN A 16 6.19 2.53 -2.83
C ASN A 16 4.84 2.50 -2.08
N ILE A 17 4.53 1.39 -1.42
CA ILE A 17 3.33 1.26 -0.59
C ILE A 17 3.37 2.28 0.55
N GLU A 18 4.50 2.41 1.25
CA GLU A 18 4.65 3.36 2.35
C GLU A 18 4.50 4.81 1.87
N ALA A 19 5.10 5.17 0.73
CA ALA A 19 4.95 6.49 0.14
C ALA A 19 3.48 6.84 -0.15
N ILE A 20 2.71 5.88 -0.66
CA ILE A 20 1.28 6.06 -0.93
C ILE A 20 0.49 6.18 0.38
N LEU A 21 0.75 5.33 1.37
CA LEU A 21 0.09 5.40 2.67
C LEU A 21 0.38 6.73 3.36
N LYS A 22 1.61 7.23 3.30
CA LYS A 22 1.99 8.55 3.83
C LYS A 22 1.21 9.67 3.15
N ARG A 23 1.14 9.67 1.82
CA ARG A 23 0.36 10.66 1.04
C ARG A 23 -1.13 10.63 1.36
N ILE A 24 -1.72 9.46 1.61
CA ILE A 24 -3.13 9.35 1.99
C ILE A 24 -3.31 9.84 3.41
N SER A 25 -2.49 9.36 4.34
CA SER A 25 -2.57 9.72 5.76
C SER A 25 -2.38 11.23 5.99
N SER A 26 -1.53 11.92 5.22
CA SER A 26 -1.34 13.37 5.34
C SER A 26 -2.57 14.20 4.95
N LYS A 27 -3.55 13.60 4.25
CA LYS A 27 -4.81 14.26 3.88
C LYS A 27 -5.95 13.97 4.85
N LEU A 28 -5.75 13.04 5.79
CA LEU A 28 -6.77 12.64 6.76
C LEU A 28 -6.50 13.37 8.08
N GLU A 29 -7.54 13.97 8.66
CA GLU A 29 -7.42 14.74 9.92
C GLU A 29 -6.82 13.93 11.08
N ARG A 30 -7.09 12.61 11.12
CA ARG A 30 -6.55 11.67 12.11
C ARG A 30 -5.50 10.73 11.54
N GLY A 31 -4.97 11.04 10.36
CA GLY A 31 -3.92 10.28 9.69
C GLY A 31 -4.26 8.80 9.54
N MET A 32 -3.32 7.95 9.96
CA MET A 32 -3.43 6.48 9.90
C MET A 32 -4.60 5.91 10.71
N MET A 33 -5.13 6.62 11.72
CA MET A 33 -6.28 6.12 12.50
C MET A 33 -7.58 6.08 11.69
N ASN A 34 -7.66 6.86 10.60
CA ASN A 34 -8.81 6.85 9.71
C ASN A 34 -8.72 5.74 8.63
N ILE A 35 -7.68 4.90 8.65
CA ILE A 35 -7.51 3.79 7.70
C ILE A 35 -7.89 2.48 8.42
N GLY A 36 -9.04 1.90 8.06
CA GLY A 36 -9.55 0.69 8.69
C GLY A 36 -8.85 -0.60 8.27
N SER A 37 -8.45 -0.71 6.99
CA SER A 37 -7.66 -1.85 6.50
C SER A 37 -6.97 -1.52 5.17
N VAL A 38 -5.87 -2.22 4.89
CA VAL A 38 -5.08 -2.09 3.67
C VAL A 38 -4.78 -3.48 3.12
N TYR A 39 -5.06 -3.67 1.84
CA TYR A 39 -4.80 -4.92 1.14
C TYR A 39 -3.93 -4.67 -0.09
N VAL A 40 -3.07 -5.63 -0.39
CA VAL A 40 -2.28 -5.68 -1.61
C VAL A 40 -2.65 -6.96 -2.35
N LYS A 41 -2.88 -6.84 -3.65
CA LYS A 41 -3.13 -7.97 -4.53
C LYS A 41 -2.27 -7.88 -5.77
N THR A 42 -1.97 -9.04 -6.36
CA THR A 42 -1.42 -9.10 -7.71
C THR A 42 -2.55 -9.03 -8.74
N THR A 43 -2.20 -8.96 -10.02
CA THR A 43 -3.20 -8.83 -11.10
C THR A 43 -4.27 -9.92 -11.05
N MET A 44 -3.86 -11.17 -10.80
CA MET A 44 -4.74 -12.35 -10.80
C MET A 44 -4.71 -13.15 -9.48
N GLY A 45 -3.88 -12.77 -8.51
CA GLY A 45 -3.74 -13.49 -7.25
C GLY A 45 -4.68 -13.02 -6.15
N PRO A 46 -4.70 -13.76 -5.02
CA PRO A 46 -5.47 -13.39 -3.85
C PRO A 46 -4.98 -12.08 -3.23
N SER A 47 -5.85 -11.43 -2.46
CA SER A 47 -5.53 -10.20 -1.73
C SER A 47 -4.99 -10.54 -0.35
N GLU A 48 -3.81 -10.03 -0.01
CA GLU A 48 -3.21 -10.19 1.31
C GLU A 48 -3.37 -8.91 2.13
N ARG A 49 -3.66 -9.09 3.42
CA ARG A 49 -3.82 -7.96 4.34
C ARG A 49 -2.45 -7.47 4.78
N VAL A 50 -2.23 -6.17 4.61
CA VAL A 50 -1.04 -5.48 5.11
C VAL A 50 -1.33 -4.83 6.47
N LYS A 51 -2.56 -4.35 6.68
CA LYS A 51 -3.03 -3.78 7.94
C LYS A 51 -4.54 -3.97 8.10
#